data_AF-A0A933GBL0-F1
#
_entry.id   AF-A0A933GBL0-F1
#
_cell.length_a   1.000
_cell.length_b   1.000
_cell.length_c   1.000
_cell.angle_alpha   90.00
_cell.angle_beta   90.00
_cell.angle_gamma   90.00
#
_symmetry.space_group_name_H-M   'P 1'
#
loop_
_entity.id
_entity.type
_entity.pdbx_description
1 polymer ?
#
loop_
_entity_poly.entity_id
_entity_poly.type
_entity_poly.pdbx_seq_one_letter_code
_entity_poly.pdbx_strand_id
1 'polypeptide(L)' 'MSRGHAREFWCEVVSEMVLIRLRRGDGFGRPRGYFVQCNQTECQYVDENKPPCPLHVGMFAEEIRVAKEARGRQGE' A
#
# COMPACT_ATOMS: atom_id res chain seq x y z
N MET A 1 4.41 0.91 15.56
CA MET A 1 3.85 1.27 14.23
C MET A 1 4.65 0.51 13.19
N SER A 2 4.07 -0.55 12.60
CA SER A 2 4.75 -1.36 11.59
C SER A 2 5.20 -0.45 10.45
N ARG A 3 6.50 -0.17 10.39
CA ARG A 3 7.13 0.51 9.27
C ARG A 3 7.04 -0.47 8.11
N GLY A 4 5.95 -0.43 7.36
CA GLY A 4 5.74 -1.30 6.21
C GLY A 4 6.99 -1.23 5.33
N HIS A 5 7.60 -2.39 5.09
CA HIS A 5 8.83 -2.47 4.32
C HIS A 5 8.57 -1.88 2.93
N ALA A 6 9.38 -0.90 2.54
CA ALA A 6 9.39 -0.46 1.16
C ALA A 6 9.96 -1.59 0.31
N ARG A 7 9.31 -1.89 -0.81
CA ARG A 7 9.73 -2.89 -1.78
C ARG A 7 9.90 -2.21 -3.12
N GLU A 8 10.91 -2.63 -3.87
CA GLU A 8 11.05 -2.21 -5.26
C GLU A 8 10.06 -2.99 -6.12
N PHE A 9 9.47 -2.30 -7.09
CA PHE A 9 8.50 -2.85 -8.02
C PHE A 9 8.70 -2.21 -9.39
N TRP A 10 8.71 -3.03 -10.44
CA TRP A 10 8.76 -2.53 -11.81
C TRP A 10 7.36 -2.11 -12.26
N CYS A 11 7.14 -0.81 -12.45
CA CYS A 11 5.86 -0.28 -12.90
C CYS A 11 5.83 -0.16 -14.42
N GLU A 12 5.03 -0.99 -15.10
CA GLU A 12 4.90 -0.95 -16.57
C GLU A 12 4.26 0.35 -17.09
N VAL A 13 3.44 1.03 -16.28
CA VAL A 13 2.77 2.29 -16.68
C VAL A 13 3.77 3.42 -16.95
N VAL A 14 4.80 3.52 -16.11
CA VAL A 14 5.87 4.52 -16.23
C VAL A 14 7.19 3.92 -16.71
N SER A 15 7.26 2.59 -16.89
CA SER A 15 8.45 1.82 -17.27
C SER A 15 9.68 2.06 -16.39
N GLU A 16 9.46 2.17 -15.07
CA GLU A 16 10.52 2.46 -14.09
C GLU A 16 10.44 1.55 -12.86
N MET A 17 11.56 1.42 -12.16
CA MET A 17 11.63 0.84 -10.81
C MET A 17 11.12 1.86 -9.80
N VAL A 18 10.02 1.52 -9.14
CA VAL A 18 9.35 2.36 -8.14
C VAL A 18 9.44 1.71 -6.77
N LEU A 19 9.41 2.52 -5.72
CA LEU A 19 9.31 2.04 -4.35
C LEU A 19 7.85 2.04 -3.92
N ILE A 20 7.37 0.87 -3.53
CA ILE A 20 6.01 0.65 -3.04
C ILE A 20 6.02 0.31 -1.57
N ARG A 21 5.03 0.80 -0.83
CA ARG A 21 4.90 0.53 0.61
C ARG A 21 3.44 0.41 1.00
N LEU A 22 3.17 -0.52 1.92
CA LEU A 22 1.87 -0.61 2.54
C LEU A 22 1.65 0.59 3.47
N ARG A 23 0.58 1.34 3.22
CA ARG A 23 0.09 2.42 4.08
C ARG A 23 -1.31 2.07 4.56
N ARG A 24 -1.71 2.72 5.64
CA ARG A 24 -3.07 2.64 6.16
C ARG A 24 -3.69 4.03 6.14
N GLY A 25 -4.82 4.17 5.48
CA GLY A 25 -5.63 5.37 5.51
C GLY A 25 -6.49 5.37 6.77
N ASP A 26 -6.44 6.45 7.51
CA ASP A 26 -7.25 6.73 8.70
C ASP A 26 -8.62 7.35 8.36
N GLY A 27 -8.89 7.62 7.08
CA GLY A 27 -10.17 8.15 6.61
C GLY A 27 -10.22 9.67 6.51
N PHE A 28 -9.14 10.40 6.84
CA PHE A 28 -9.05 11.83 6.62
C PHE A 28 -8.49 12.10 5.21
N GLY A 29 -9.40 12.18 4.22
CA GLY A 29 -9.04 12.43 2.81
C GLY A 29 -8.38 11.26 2.07
N ARG A 30 -8.29 10.07 2.69
CA ARG A 30 -7.78 8.84 2.07
C ARG A 30 -8.74 7.67 2.30
N PRO A 31 -8.76 6.65 1.41
CA PRO A 31 -9.59 5.47 1.59
C PRO A 31 -9.36 4.83 2.97
N ARG A 32 -10.44 4.59 3.72
CA ARG A 32 -10.35 3.86 4.99
C ARG A 32 -9.85 2.44 4.70
N GLY A 33 -8.74 2.05 5.33
CA GLY A 33 -8.17 0.70 5.15
C GLY A 33 -6.71 0.73 4.73
N TYR A 34 -6.26 -0.35 4.09
CA TYR A 34 -4.90 -0.45 3.57
C TYR A 34 -4.86 0.00 2.11
N PHE A 35 -3.74 0.61 1.70
CA PHE A 35 -3.46 0.95 0.30
C PHE A 35 -1.95 0.83 0.04
N VAL A 36 -1.56 0.66 -1.22
CA VAL A 36 -0.15 0.59 -1.59
C VAL A 36 0.26 1.95 -2.14
N GLN A 37 1.10 2.65 -1.39
CA GLN A 37 1.66 3.93 -1.80
C GLN A 37 2.88 3.69 -2.71
N CYS A 38 2.89 4.35 -3.86
CA CYS A 38 4.04 4.47 -4.76
C CYS A 38 4.85 5.73 -4.42
N ASN A 39 6.17 5.72 -4.62
CA ASN A 39 7.01 6.91 -4.48
C ASN A 39 6.90 7.88 -5.67
N GLN A 40 6.34 7.43 -6.81
CA GLN A 40 6.14 8.27 -8.00
C GLN A 40 4.91 9.16 -7.81
N THR A 41 5.13 10.38 -7.30
CA THR A 41 4.06 11.34 -6.99
C THR A 41 3.40 11.94 -8.23
N GLU A 42 4.08 11.85 -9.37
CA GLU A 42 3.58 12.35 -10.66
C GLU A 42 2.70 11.33 -11.39
N CYS A 43 2.59 10.10 -10.86
CA CYS A 43 1.70 9.09 -11.43
C CYS A 43 0.24 9.47 -11.20
N GLN A 44 -0.54 9.55 -12.28
CA GLN A 44 -1.97 9.91 -12.23
C GLN A 44 -2.81 9.00 -11.33
N TYR A 45 -2.35 7.76 -11.10
CA TYR A 45 -3.06 6.74 -10.32
C TYR A 45 -2.43 6.49 -8.93
N VAL A 46 -1.52 7.37 -8.50
CA VAL A 46 -0.85 7.27 -7.20
C VAL A 46 -1.89 7.26 -6.07
N ASP A 47 -1.68 6.41 -5.07
CA ASP A 47 -2.55 6.23 -3.88
C ASP A 47 -4.01 5.78 -4.17
N GLU A 48 -4.45 5.72 -5.42
CA GLU A 48 -5.79 5.23 -5.78
C GLU A 48 -5.87 3.71 -5.89
N ASN A 49 -4.77 3.06 -6.32
CA ASN A 49 -4.71 1.60 -6.53
C ASN A 49 -5.81 1.09 -7.48
N LYS A 50 -6.31 1.94 -8.37
CA LYS A 50 -7.34 1.60 -9.36
C LYS A 50 -6.71 1.27 -10.70
N PRO A 51 -7.34 0.38 -11.50
CA PRO A 51 -6.94 0.16 -12.88
C PRO A 51 -6.84 1.50 -13.64
N PRO A 52 -5.78 1.72 -14.45
CA PRO A 52 -4.79 0.77 -14.97
C PRO A 52 -3.55 0.55 -14.08
N CYS A 53 -3.53 1.02 -12.82
CA CYS A 53 -2.38 0.81 -11.94
C CYS A 53 -2.25 -0.68 -11.56
N PRO A 54 -1.06 -1.30 -11.69
CA PRO A 54 -0.85 -2.69 -11.29
C PRO A 54 -0.77 -2.87 -9.76
N LEU A 55 -0.74 -1.77 -8.99
CA LEU A 55 -0.58 -1.83 -7.54
C LEU A 55 -1.89 -2.13 -6.84
N HIS A 56 -1.93 -3.23 -6.09
CA HIS A 56 -3.07 -3.60 -5.26
C HIS A 56 -2.62 -4.11 -3.90
N VAL A 57 -3.49 -3.99 -2.90
CA VAL A 57 -3.21 -4.40 -1.51
C VAL A 57 -2.90 -5.89 -1.35
N GLY A 58 -3.30 -6.71 -2.31
CA GLY A 58 -2.96 -8.14 -2.34
C GLY A 58 -1.45 -8.40 -2.43
N MET A 59 -0.66 -7.45 -2.94
CA MET A 59 0.81 -7.54 -2.95
C MET A 59 1.42 -7.56 -1.54
N PHE A 60 0.68 -7.06 -0.53
CA PHE A 60 1.06 -7.04 0.88
C PHE A 60 0.04 -7.79 1.74
N ALA A 61 -0.62 -8.82 1.18
CA ALA A 61 -1.66 -9.55 1.88
C ALA A 61 -1.15 -10.15 3.20
N GLU A 62 0.10 -10.64 3.22
CA GLU A 62 0.68 -11.23 4.42
C GLU A 62 0.95 -10.17 5.51
N GLU A 63 1.51 -9.02 5.14
CA GLU A 63 1.75 -7.92 6.08
C GLU A 63 0.43 -7.38 6.64
N ILE A 64 -0.62 -7.33 5.83
CA ILE A 64 -1.97 -6.98 6.30
C ILE A 64 -2.48 -8.01 7.30
N ARG A 65 -2.29 -9.31 7.05
CA ARG A 65 -2.70 -10.39 7.97
C ARG A 65 -1.95 -10.29 9.29
N VAL A 66 -0.62 -10.23 9.25
CA VAL A 66 0.23 -10.07 10.44
C VAL A 66 -0.14 -8.79 11.22
N ALA A 67 -0.38 -7.67 10.54
CA ALA A 67 -0.78 -6.42 11.17
C ALA A 67 -2.20 -6.48 11.78
N LYS A 68 -3.12 -7.25 11.18
CA LYS A 68 -4.46 -7.50 11.73
C LYS A 68 -4.38 -8.41 12.96
N GLU A 69 -3.60 -9.48 12.91
CA GLU A 69 -3.42 -10.43 14.02
C GLU A 69 -2.75 -9.76 15.23
N ALA A 70 -1.72 -8.95 15.01
CA ALA A 70 -1.08 -8.17 16.08
C ALA A 70 -2.03 -7.20 16.78
N ARG A 71 -3.06 -6.69 16.07
CA ARG A 71 -4.08 -5.81 16.63
C ARG A 71 -5.22 -6.55 17.32
N GLY A 72 -5.61 -7.72 16.81
CA GLY A 72 -6.60 -8.58 17.46
C GLY A 72 -6.17 -9.01 18.86
N ARG A 73 -4.86 -9.15 19.10
CA ARG A 73 -4.27 -9.46 20.42
C ARG A 73 -4.14 -8.28 21.39
N GLN A 74 -4.39 -7.04 20.95
CA GLN A 74 -4.32 -5.84 21.81
C GLN A 74 -5.70 -5.36 22.29
N GLY A 75 -6.77 -6.09 21.98
CA GLY A 75 -8.16 -5.70 22.27
C GLY A 75 -8.93 -6.71 23.12
N GLU A 76 -8.25 -7.55 23.91
CA GLU A 76 -8.84 -8.35 24.98
C GLU A 76 -8.26 -7.94 26.33
#